data_AF-A0A2S7VI75-F1
#
_entry.id   AF-A0A2S7VI75-F1
#
_cell.length_a   1.000
_cell.length_b   1.000
_cell.length_c   1.000
_cell.angle_alpha   90.00
_cell.angle_beta   90.00
_cell.angle_gamma   90.00
#
_symmetry.space_group_name_H-M   'P 1'
#
loop_
_entity.id
_entity.type
_entity.pdbx_description
1 polymer ?
#
loop_
_entity_poly.entity_id
_entity_poly.type
_entity_poly.pdbx_seq_one_letter_code
_entity_poly.pdbx_strand_id
1 'polypeptide(L)'
;MQRIVRVISTLFIFSNIFLSLISFAHSAEDDSVAGNISNSSSESGHLTLTKTVQNITQNTPASVSTVANPGDILEYRIKFTNTGVGDIRDMVLHDSTPEFTSAQQAVTCDALLLPSSLSCKIATPHGNNSVGYKGDILWSLGGVLSGGESGLVVYRVKINN
;
A
#
# COMPACT_ATOMS: atom_id res chain seq x y z
N MET A 1 -19.44 8.81 -2.17
CA MET A 1 -18.21 9.33 -2.81
C MET A 1 -17.10 8.35 -2.50
N GLN A 2 -16.48 7.71 -3.48
CA GLN A 2 -15.39 6.76 -3.25
C GLN A 2 -14.09 7.53 -2.97
N ARG A 3 -13.39 7.18 -1.89
CA ARG A 3 -12.06 7.72 -1.60
C ARG A 3 -11.03 6.82 -2.28
N ILE A 4 -10.40 7.35 -3.33
CA ILE A 4 -9.24 6.72 -3.99
C ILE A 4 -7.99 7.19 -3.24
N VAL A 5 -7.23 6.24 -2.70
CA VAL A 5 -5.95 6.56 -2.06
C VAL A 5 -4.82 5.84 -2.78
N ARG A 6 -3.87 6.62 -3.31
CA ARG A 6 -2.70 6.10 -4.04
C ARG A 6 -1.58 5.76 -3.07
N VAL A 7 -0.99 4.60 -3.24
CA VAL A 7 0.17 4.14 -2.47
C VAL A 7 1.36 4.09 -3.40
N ILE A 8 2.30 5.04 -3.27
CA ILE A 8 3.52 5.06 -4.09
C ILE A 8 4.63 4.37 -3.30
N SER A 9 5.23 3.32 -3.87
CA SER A 9 6.50 2.80 -3.37
C SER A 9 7.62 3.13 -4.34
N THR A 10 8.70 3.69 -3.82
CA THR A 10 9.99 3.77 -4.51
C THR A 10 10.70 2.43 -4.38
N LEU A 11 10.91 1.74 -5.51
CA LEU A 11 11.80 0.60 -5.60
C LEU A 11 13.20 1.12 -5.96
N PHE A 12 14.20 0.82 -5.14
CA PHE A 12 15.61 1.09 -5.46
C PHE A 12 16.25 -0.18 -6.01
N ILE A 13 16.45 -0.24 -7.33
CA ILE A 13 17.22 -1.30 -8.00
C ILE A 13 18.63 -0.74 -8.21
N PHE A 14 19.61 -1.18 -7.42
CA PHE A 14 21.01 -0.83 -7.67
C PHE A 14 21.77 -2.02 -8.27
N SER A 15 22.22 -1.85 -9.52
CA SER A 15 23.46 -2.44 -10.02
C SER A 15 24.64 -1.77 -9.31
N ASN A 16 25.76 -2.49 -9.18
CA ASN A 16 26.92 -2.21 -8.32
C ASN A 16 27.70 -0.89 -8.54
N ILE A 17 27.10 0.25 -8.93
CA ILE A 17 27.79 1.54 -8.97
C ILE A 17 26.87 2.69 -8.53
N PHE A 18 27.41 3.43 -7.55
CA PHE A 18 27.12 4.79 -7.06
C PHE A 18 26.09 5.00 -5.95
N LEU A 19 26.65 5.28 -4.76
CA LEU A 19 26.04 6.09 -3.69
C LEU A 19 25.46 7.39 -4.28
N SER A 20 24.16 7.62 -4.12
CA SER A 20 23.66 8.98 -3.95
C SER A 20 22.67 9.01 -2.79
N LEU A 21 23.06 9.72 -1.73
CA LEU A 21 22.20 10.11 -0.62
C LEU A 21 21.02 10.90 -1.20
N ILE A 22 19.82 10.34 -1.15
CA ILE A 22 18.60 11.14 -1.26
C ILE A 22 18.24 11.56 0.16
N SER A 23 18.48 12.82 0.47
CA SER A 23 17.94 13.47 1.66
C SER A 23 16.41 13.46 1.55
N PHE A 24 15.73 12.71 2.41
CA PHE A 24 14.32 12.95 2.66
C PHE A 24 14.21 14.18 3.56
N ALA A 25 14.08 15.36 2.96
CA ALA A 25 13.51 16.50 3.67
C ALA A 25 11.99 16.29 3.73
N HIS A 26 11.46 15.87 4.88
CA HIS A 26 10.06 16.12 5.19
C HIS A 26 9.98 17.54 5.76
N SER A 27 9.50 18.49 4.96
CA SER A 27 9.03 19.76 5.47
C SER A 27 7.55 19.62 5.80
N ALA A 28 7.22 19.82 7.08
CA ALA A 28 5.91 20.27 7.50
C ALA A 28 6.15 21.27 8.63
N GLU A 29 6.44 22.52 8.25
CA GLU A 29 6.16 23.66 9.12
C GLU A 29 4.98 24.40 8.49
N ASP A 30 3.81 24.23 9.11
CA ASP A 30 2.77 25.26 9.09
C ASP A 30 2.42 25.55 10.55
N ASP A 31 2.99 26.66 11.03
CA ASP A 31 2.70 27.26 12.32
C ASP A 31 1.33 27.95 12.23
N SER A 32 0.29 27.30 12.77
CA SER A 32 -0.99 27.95 13.01
C SER A 32 -1.30 28.00 14.50
N VAL A 33 -1.05 29.20 15.04
CA VAL A 33 -1.62 29.81 16.24
C VAL A 33 -2.69 28.97 16.94
N ALA A 34 -2.41 28.59 18.20
CA ALA A 34 -3.38 27.98 19.11
C ALA A 34 -4.56 28.94 19.41
N GLY A 35 -5.57 28.91 18.55
CA GLY A 35 -6.89 29.45 18.82
C GLY A 35 -7.78 28.39 19.48
N ASN A 36 -8.29 28.67 20.68
CA ASN A 36 -9.30 27.84 21.33
C ASN A 36 -10.57 27.77 20.46
N ILE A 37 -10.78 26.64 19.78
CA ILE A 37 -12.06 26.26 19.19
C ILE A 37 -12.40 24.86 19.70
N SER A 38 -13.40 24.77 20.55
CA SER A 38 -14.08 23.52 20.89
C SER A 38 -14.70 22.94 19.63
N ASN A 39 -14.10 21.91 19.03
CA ASN A 39 -14.71 21.21 17.90
C ASN A 39 -14.53 19.69 18.05
N SER A 40 -15.66 18.97 18.07
CA SER A 40 -15.76 17.52 18.13
C SER A 40 -15.18 16.85 16.88
N SER A 41 -13.85 16.80 16.74
CA SER A 41 -13.18 16.04 15.68
C SER A 41 -13.16 14.52 15.93
N SER A 42 -13.75 14.08 17.05
CA SER A 42 -13.81 12.70 17.53
C SER A 42 -15.01 11.91 16.98
N GLU A 43 -15.46 12.18 15.75
CA GLU A 43 -16.52 11.38 15.10
C GLU A 43 -16.25 11.08 13.60
N SER A 44 -15.12 11.53 13.04
CA SER A 44 -14.76 11.22 11.65
C SER A 44 -13.81 10.03 11.57
N GLY A 45 -13.97 9.20 10.53
CA GLY A 45 -12.98 8.20 10.16
C GLY A 45 -11.72 8.86 9.59
N HIS A 46 -10.55 8.30 9.91
CA HIS A 46 -9.25 8.74 9.44
C HIS A 46 -8.44 7.55 8.93
N LEU A 47 -8.14 7.50 7.63
CA LEU A 47 -7.43 6.38 7.01
C LEU A 47 -5.92 6.64 7.00
N THR A 48 -5.15 5.72 7.55
CA THR A 48 -3.69 5.67 7.42
C THR A 48 -3.29 4.43 6.62
N LEU A 49 -2.33 4.58 5.70
CA LEU A 49 -1.76 3.46 4.95
C LEU A 49 -0.26 3.33 5.19
N THR A 50 0.21 2.09 5.27
CA THR A 50 1.63 1.76 5.37
C THR A 50 1.95 0.64 4.41
N LYS A 51 2.89 0.88 3.50
CA LYS A 51 3.37 -0.13 2.55
C LYS A 51 4.77 -0.57 2.93
N THR A 52 4.98 -1.88 2.94
CA THR A 52 6.29 -2.51 3.14
C THR A 52 6.57 -3.50 2.03
N VAL A 53 7.85 -3.77 1.81
CA VAL A 53 8.38 -4.74 0.86
C VAL A 53 9.30 -5.72 1.59
N GLN A 54 9.22 -6.99 1.21
CA GLN A 54 10.11 -8.04 1.66
C GLN A 54 10.66 -8.79 0.46
N ASN A 55 11.99 -9.00 0.39
CA ASN A 55 12.56 -9.94 -0.56
C ASN A 55 12.42 -11.35 0.04
N ILE A 56 11.39 -12.08 -0.39
CA ILE A 56 11.08 -13.42 0.12
C ILE A 56 12.00 -14.49 -0.48
N THR A 57 12.71 -14.18 -1.55
CA THR A 57 13.71 -15.10 -2.14
C THR A 57 14.97 -15.14 -1.27
N GLN A 58 15.36 -13.97 -0.76
CA GLN A 58 16.52 -13.80 0.12
C GLN A 58 16.16 -13.82 1.62
N ASN A 59 14.87 -13.97 1.96
CA ASN A 59 14.34 -13.88 3.32
C ASN A 59 14.79 -12.62 4.08
N THR A 60 14.81 -11.46 3.41
CA THR A 60 15.09 -10.20 4.09
C THR A 60 13.97 -9.86 5.07
N PRO A 61 14.22 -9.01 6.07
CA PRO A 61 13.15 -8.38 6.82
C PRO A 61 12.23 -7.54 5.92
N ALA A 62 10.97 -7.37 6.33
CA ALA A 62 10.07 -6.42 5.70
C ALA A 62 10.51 -4.98 6.06
N SER A 63 10.55 -4.09 5.07
CA SER A 63 11.01 -2.72 5.22
C SER A 63 10.27 -1.79 4.25
N VAL A 64 10.49 -0.48 4.32
CA VAL A 64 9.96 0.48 3.34
C VAL A 64 10.71 0.42 2.00
N SER A 65 11.91 -0.18 2.00
CA SER A 65 12.73 -0.45 0.82
C SER A 65 13.53 -1.73 1.03
N THR A 66 13.90 -2.38 -0.08
CA THR A 66 14.78 -3.55 -0.06
C THR A 66 15.68 -3.53 -1.29
N VAL A 67 16.86 -4.14 -1.16
CA VAL A 67 17.75 -4.41 -2.29
C VAL A 67 17.45 -5.81 -2.79
N ALA A 68 17.38 -5.97 -4.11
CA ALA A 68 17.01 -7.23 -4.73
C ALA A 68 17.61 -7.34 -6.15
N ASN A 69 17.81 -8.57 -6.59
CA ASN A 69 18.43 -8.89 -7.88
C ASN A 69 17.36 -9.25 -8.93
N PRO A 70 17.67 -9.12 -10.23
CA PRO A 70 16.87 -9.72 -11.29
C PRO A 70 16.53 -11.18 -10.98
N GLY A 71 15.27 -11.54 -11.14
CA GLY A 71 14.74 -12.85 -10.79
C GLY A 71 14.19 -13.00 -9.37
N ASP A 72 14.53 -12.11 -8.43
CA ASP A 72 14.00 -12.18 -7.06
C ASP A 72 12.49 -11.91 -7.03
N ILE A 73 11.82 -12.58 -6.09
CA ILE A 73 10.41 -12.38 -5.77
C ILE A 73 10.30 -11.47 -4.55
N LEU A 74 9.54 -10.39 -4.71
CA LEU A 74 9.22 -9.42 -3.67
C LEU A 74 7.76 -9.56 -3.24
N GLU A 75 7.52 -9.57 -1.94
CA GLU A 75 6.18 -9.47 -1.36
C GLU A 75 5.94 -8.05 -0.85
N TYR A 76 4.91 -7.41 -1.39
CA TYR A 76 4.44 -6.11 -0.94
C TYR A 76 3.22 -6.28 -0.04
N ARG A 77 3.23 -5.56 1.08
CA ARG A 77 2.18 -5.57 2.10
C ARG A 77 1.69 -4.15 2.32
N ILE A 78 0.41 -3.89 2.08
CA ILE A 78 -0.23 -2.59 2.30
C ILE A 78 -1.20 -2.73 3.47
N LYS A 79 -0.80 -2.23 4.63
CA LYS A 79 -1.67 -2.13 5.80
C LYS A 79 -2.48 -0.86 5.71
N PHE A 80 -3.78 -0.97 5.92
CA PHE A 80 -4.69 0.16 6.04
C PHE A 80 -5.35 0.13 7.41
N THR A 81 -5.42 1.29 8.08
CA THR A 81 -5.95 1.41 9.45
C THR A 81 -6.87 2.62 9.52
N ASN A 82 -8.05 2.47 10.11
CA ASN A 82 -8.85 3.61 10.54
C ASN A 82 -8.37 4.05 11.93
N THR A 83 -7.52 5.06 11.98
CA THR A 83 -7.00 5.63 13.23
C THR A 83 -7.93 6.67 13.85
N GLY A 84 -9.03 7.00 13.15
CA GLY A 84 -10.13 7.78 13.68
C GLY A 84 -11.13 6.91 14.44
N VAL A 85 -12.22 7.54 14.87
CA VAL A 85 -13.28 6.89 15.64
C VAL A 85 -14.59 6.76 14.85
N GLY A 86 -14.74 7.51 13.76
CA GLY A 86 -15.87 7.36 12.83
C GLY A 86 -15.64 6.28 11.77
N ASP A 87 -16.72 5.78 11.18
CA ASP A 87 -16.68 4.79 10.10
C ASP A 87 -16.03 5.32 8.81
N ILE A 88 -15.29 4.46 8.12
CA ILE A 88 -14.87 4.68 6.74
C ILE A 88 -15.60 3.68 5.84
N ARG A 89 -16.24 4.19 4.78
CA ARG A 89 -17.04 3.38 3.85
C ARG A 89 -16.44 3.38 2.46
N ASP A 90 -16.60 2.26 1.76
CA ASP A 90 -16.34 2.08 0.34
C ASP A 90 -15.00 2.69 -0.13
N MET A 91 -13.91 2.05 0.28
CA MET A 91 -12.55 2.48 -0.03
C MET A 91 -12.04 1.81 -1.31
N VAL A 92 -11.18 2.52 -2.04
CA VAL A 92 -10.41 1.91 -3.13
C VAL A 92 -8.93 2.13 -2.86
N LEU A 93 -8.21 1.05 -2.57
CA LEU A 93 -6.76 1.07 -2.49
C LEU A 93 -6.20 0.97 -3.90
N HIS A 94 -5.29 1.87 -4.25
CA HIS A 94 -4.63 1.88 -5.55
C HIS A 94 -3.13 1.78 -5.37
N ASP A 95 -2.53 0.79 -6.02
CA ASP A 95 -1.09 0.60 -6.15
C ASP A 95 -0.74 0.18 -7.57
N SER A 96 0.53 0.03 -7.89
CA SER A 96 1.00 -0.49 -9.17
C SER A 96 2.10 -1.51 -8.98
N THR A 97 2.27 -2.41 -9.95
CA THR A 97 3.52 -3.18 -10.04
C THR A 97 4.69 -2.21 -10.24
N PRO A 98 5.75 -2.27 -9.42
CA PRO A 98 6.92 -1.40 -9.61
C PRO A 98 7.57 -1.56 -10.98
N GLU A 99 8.31 -0.54 -11.41
CA GLU A 99 9.13 -0.60 -12.62
C GLU A 99 10.06 -1.83 -12.63
N PHE A 100 10.28 -2.37 -13.82
CA PHE A 100 11.08 -3.58 -14.06
C PHE A 100 10.59 -4.84 -13.32
N THR A 101 9.38 -4.84 -12.77
CA THR A 101 8.77 -6.03 -12.18
C THR A 101 7.55 -6.50 -12.97
N SER A 102 7.03 -7.66 -12.63
CA SER A 102 5.72 -8.14 -13.07
C SER A 102 5.10 -9.02 -11.99
N ALA A 103 3.78 -9.13 -11.95
CA ALA A 103 3.09 -9.93 -10.94
C ALA A 103 3.57 -11.40 -11.00
N GLN A 104 4.01 -11.93 -9.87
CA GLN A 104 4.49 -13.32 -9.77
C GLN A 104 3.32 -14.32 -9.79
N GLN A 105 2.11 -13.86 -9.48
CA GLN A 105 0.86 -14.61 -9.39
C GLN A 105 -0.32 -13.65 -9.56
N ALA A 106 -1.51 -14.19 -9.80
CA ALA A 106 -2.73 -13.38 -9.74
C ALA A 106 -2.86 -12.74 -8.35
N VAL A 107 -3.21 -11.46 -8.31
CA VAL A 107 -3.51 -10.76 -7.06
C VAL A 107 -4.85 -11.26 -6.54
N THR A 108 -4.92 -11.59 -5.25
CA THR A 108 -6.12 -12.10 -4.59
C THR A 108 -6.41 -11.31 -3.33
N CYS A 109 -7.68 -11.29 -2.91
CA CYS A 109 -8.05 -10.83 -1.58
C CYS A 109 -7.94 -12.01 -0.62
N ASP A 110 -7.08 -11.90 0.38
CA ASP A 110 -7.02 -12.89 1.46
C ASP A 110 -8.00 -12.48 2.56
N ALA A 111 -9.08 -13.26 2.71
CA ALA A 111 -10.12 -12.99 3.71
C ALA A 111 -9.59 -13.04 5.15
N LEU A 112 -8.48 -13.75 5.41
CA LEU A 112 -7.87 -13.80 6.73
C LEU A 112 -7.12 -12.52 7.10
N LEU A 113 -6.79 -11.69 6.10
CA LEU A 113 -6.07 -10.43 6.27
C LEU A 113 -6.99 -9.21 6.28
N LEU A 114 -8.29 -9.41 6.08
CA LEU A 114 -9.30 -8.36 6.02
C LEU A 114 -10.27 -8.48 7.21
N PRO A 115 -10.74 -7.36 7.77
CA PRO A 115 -11.91 -7.35 8.65
C PRO A 115 -13.12 -8.01 7.97
N SER A 116 -13.90 -8.77 8.73
CA SER A 116 -15.09 -9.48 8.22
C SER A 116 -16.20 -8.53 7.74
N SER A 117 -16.16 -7.27 8.15
CA SER A 117 -17.04 -6.18 7.72
C SER A 117 -16.76 -5.68 6.30
N LEU A 118 -15.65 -6.10 5.69
CA LEU A 118 -15.23 -5.68 4.36
C LEU A 118 -15.37 -6.80 3.32
N SER A 119 -15.89 -6.43 2.16
CA SER A 119 -15.82 -7.20 0.94
C SER A 119 -14.71 -6.66 0.05
N CYS A 120 -14.03 -7.52 -0.70
CA CYS A 120 -12.90 -7.11 -1.53
C CYS A 120 -13.07 -7.57 -2.98
N LYS A 121 -12.91 -6.64 -3.92
CA LYS A 121 -12.88 -6.90 -5.35
C LYS A 121 -11.63 -6.31 -5.97
N ILE A 122 -10.95 -7.09 -6.80
CA ILE A 122 -9.72 -6.67 -7.48
C ILE A 122 -10.03 -6.27 -8.91
N ALA A 123 -9.42 -5.17 -9.34
CA ALA A 123 -9.37 -4.78 -10.75
C ALA A 123 -7.91 -4.55 -11.18
N THR A 124 -7.59 -5.03 -12.38
CA THR A 124 -6.30 -4.85 -13.05
C THR A 124 -6.54 -4.17 -14.40
N PRO A 125 -6.57 -2.83 -14.48
CA PRO A 125 -7.01 -2.12 -15.68
C PRO A 125 -6.13 -2.33 -16.92
N HIS A 126 -4.87 -2.74 -16.72
CA HIS A 126 -3.87 -2.83 -17.78
C HIS A 126 -3.73 -4.24 -18.38
N GLY A 127 -4.67 -5.14 -18.09
CA GLY A 127 -4.64 -6.51 -18.58
C GLY A 127 -5.21 -7.53 -17.62
N ASN A 128 -5.02 -8.80 -17.95
CA ASN A 128 -5.56 -9.89 -17.16
C ASN A 128 -4.80 -10.05 -15.83
N ASN A 129 -5.54 -10.30 -14.74
CA ASN A 129 -4.96 -10.57 -13.42
C ASN A 129 -4.33 -11.98 -13.39
N SER A 130 -3.09 -12.08 -13.85
CA SER A 130 -2.33 -13.33 -13.91
C SER A 130 -0.84 -13.08 -13.76
N VAL A 131 -0.05 -14.16 -13.72
CA VAL A 131 1.42 -14.09 -13.78
C VAL A 131 1.84 -13.21 -14.97
N GLY A 132 2.81 -12.32 -14.75
CA GLY A 132 3.32 -11.40 -15.77
C GLY A 132 2.54 -10.08 -15.87
N TYR A 133 1.45 -9.88 -15.12
CA TYR A 133 0.70 -8.63 -15.11
C TYR A 133 1.59 -7.43 -14.76
N LYS A 134 1.38 -6.31 -15.44
CA LYS A 134 2.06 -5.02 -15.21
C LYS A 134 1.03 -3.89 -15.20
N GLY A 135 1.16 -2.97 -14.27
CA GLY A 135 0.33 -1.78 -14.15
C GLY A 135 -0.43 -1.70 -12.84
N ASP A 136 -1.51 -0.92 -12.86
CA ASP A 136 -2.31 -0.62 -11.68
C ASP A 136 -3.05 -1.83 -11.10
N ILE A 137 -3.10 -1.90 -9.78
CA ILE A 137 -3.87 -2.86 -8.99
C ILE A 137 -4.81 -2.05 -8.11
N LEU A 138 -6.10 -2.31 -8.24
CA LEU A 138 -7.13 -1.65 -7.44
C LEU A 138 -7.83 -2.68 -6.56
N TRP A 139 -7.82 -2.46 -5.25
CA TRP A 139 -8.64 -3.21 -4.30
C TRP A 139 -9.83 -2.35 -3.90
N SER A 140 -10.99 -2.68 -4.44
CA SER A 140 -12.26 -2.09 -4.01
C SER A 140 -12.75 -2.80 -2.75
N LEU A 141 -12.62 -2.11 -1.62
CA LEU A 141 -13.03 -2.56 -0.30
C LEU A 141 -14.41 -1.97 0.02
N GLY A 142 -15.46 -2.74 -0.25
CA GLY A 142 -16.84 -2.34 0.06
C GLY A 142 -17.21 -2.71 1.49
N GLY A 143 -18.11 -1.95 2.09
CA GLY A 143 -18.53 -2.16 3.49
C GLY A 143 -18.02 -1.05 4.42
N VAL A 144 -17.76 -1.41 5.67
CA VAL A 144 -17.41 -0.46 6.73
C VAL A 144 -16.10 -0.87 7.40
N LEU A 145 -15.14 0.04 7.45
CA LEU A 145 -13.97 -0.05 8.32
C LEU A 145 -14.22 0.86 9.54
N SER A 146 -14.56 0.26 10.66
CA SER A 146 -14.89 0.95 11.91
C SER A 146 -13.65 1.61 12.52
N GLY A 147 -13.86 2.55 13.45
CA GLY A 147 -12.76 3.17 14.20
C GLY A 147 -11.86 2.14 14.88
N GLY A 148 -10.54 2.26 14.71
CA GLY A 148 -9.55 1.33 15.24
C GLY A 148 -9.36 0.04 14.43
N GLU A 149 -10.21 -0.26 13.44
CA GLU A 149 -10.03 -1.45 12.61
C GLU A 149 -8.88 -1.28 11.61
N SER A 150 -8.25 -2.41 11.27
CA SER A 150 -7.20 -2.46 10.25
C SER A 150 -7.29 -3.74 9.43
N GLY A 151 -6.76 -3.67 8.22
CA GLY A 151 -6.59 -4.84 7.36
C GLY A 151 -5.31 -4.73 6.55
N LEU A 152 -5.05 -5.79 5.79
CA LEU A 152 -3.85 -5.94 4.99
C LEU A 152 -4.21 -6.49 3.62
N VAL A 153 -3.67 -5.89 2.57
CA VAL A 153 -3.62 -6.50 1.22
C VAL A 153 -2.18 -6.81 0.86
N VAL A 154 -1.99 -7.91 0.13
CA VAL A 154 -0.68 -8.44 -0.22
C VAL A 154 -0.65 -8.75 -1.71
N TYR A 155 0.46 -8.42 -2.36
CA TYR A 155 0.74 -8.88 -3.71
C TYR A 155 2.22 -9.19 -3.88
N ARG A 156 2.54 -10.06 -4.84
CA ARG A 156 3.90 -10.49 -5.12
C ARG A 156 4.28 -10.14 -6.54
N VAL A 157 5.50 -9.65 -6.70
CA VAL A 157 6.09 -9.37 -8.00
C VAL A 157 7.43 -10.08 -8.12
N LYS A 158 7.83 -10.35 -9.36
CA LYS A 158 9.16 -10.81 -9.71
C LYS A 158 9.91 -9.68 -10.42
N ILE A 159 11.18 -9.51 -10.11
CA ILE A 159 12.07 -8.61 -10.86
C ILE A 159 12.38 -9.28 -12.20
N ASN A 160 12.07 -8.59 -13.30
CA ASN A 160 12.31 -9.10 -14.64
C ASN A 160 13.83 -9.18 -14.90
N ASN A 161 14.24 -10.14 -15.74
CA ASN A 161 15.62 -10.25 -16.21
C ASN A 161 15.96 -9.20 -17.26
#